data_AF-A0A7S1Y300-F1
#
_entry.id   AF-A0A7S1Y300-F1
#
_cell.length_a   1.000
_cell.length_b   1.000
_cell.length_c   1.000
_cell.angle_alpha   90.00
_cell.angle_beta   90.00
_cell.angle_gamma   90.00
#
_symmetry.space_group_name_H-M   'P 1'
#
loop_
_entity.id
_entity.type
_entity.pdbx_description
1 polymer ?
#
loop_
_entity_poly.entity_id
_entity_poly.type
_entity_poly.pdbx_seq_one_letter_code
_entity_poly.pdbx_strand_id
1 'polypeptide(L)'
;TVILDDKEFGSVLQTRFDLESIKKELLSLVSDGESGGTSDDTDDLVYVSDDPGRFVCNYTYCCSMAKFDDENRFRSLFLHVPPFGVIDVEKQLEFVTNLMRALYETVV
;
A
#
# COMPACT_ATOMS: atom_id res chain seq x y z
N THR A 1 -6.40 -3.25 18.36
CA THR A 1 -5.99 -4.66 18.21
C THR A 1 -7.20 -5.44 17.77
N VAL A 2 -7.09 -6.13 16.63
CA VAL A 2 -8.17 -6.96 16.08
C VAL A 2 -8.05 -8.33 16.71
N ILE A 3 -9.16 -8.87 17.23
CA ILE A 3 -9.23 -10.25 17.71
C ILE A 3 -9.69 -11.08 16.51
N LEU A 4 -8.83 -11.98 16.04
CA LEU A 4 -9.12 -12.92 14.98
C LEU A 4 -9.11 -14.30 15.63
N ASP A 5 -10.19 -15.06 15.48
CA ASP A 5 -10.42 -16.30 16.23
C ASP A 5 -9.30 -17.35 16.04
N ASP A 6 -8.60 -17.29 14.90
CA ASP A 6 -7.54 -18.22 14.50
C ASP A 6 -6.11 -17.66 14.65
N LYS A 7 -5.94 -16.48 15.29
CA LYS A 7 -4.62 -15.86 15.50
C LYS A 7 -4.39 -15.48 16.96
N GLU A 8 -3.16 -15.66 17.42
CA GLU A 8 -2.76 -15.22 18.75
C GLU A 8 -3.00 -13.72 18.93
N PHE A 9 -3.59 -13.35 20.07
CA PHE A 9 -3.84 -11.96 20.39
C PHE A 9 -2.52 -11.16 20.37
N GLY A 10 -2.49 -10.11 19.57
CA GLY A 10 -1.29 -9.28 19.40
C GLY A 10 -0.34 -9.73 18.28
N SER A 11 -0.70 -10.77 17.51
CA SER A 11 0.05 -11.13 16.30
C SER A 11 0.06 -9.96 15.31
N VAL A 12 1.24 -9.65 14.75
CA VAL A 12 1.39 -8.66 13.69
C VAL A 12 1.18 -9.32 12.34
N LEU A 13 0.26 -8.79 11.53
CA LEU A 13 0.02 -9.24 10.17
C LEU A 13 0.73 -8.28 9.21
N GLN A 14 1.67 -8.82 8.43
CA GLN A 14 2.45 -8.06 7.45
C GLN A 14 2.17 -8.54 6.04
N THR A 15 2.04 -7.58 5.13
CA THR A 15 1.90 -7.88 3.71
C THR A 15 3.14 -8.61 3.20
N ARG A 16 2.92 -9.48 2.23
CA ARG A 16 3.98 -10.28 1.59
C ARG A 16 4.52 -9.62 0.33
N PHE A 17 3.99 -8.45 -0.03
CA PHE A 17 4.53 -7.64 -1.10
C PHE A 17 5.84 -6.97 -0.64
N ASP A 18 6.81 -6.90 -1.54
CA ASP A 18 8.00 -6.07 -1.34
C ASP A 18 7.61 -4.61 -1.60
N LEU A 19 7.25 -3.91 -0.52
CA LEU A 19 6.76 -2.55 -0.59
C LEU A 19 7.82 -1.55 -1.03
N GLU A 20 9.10 -1.81 -0.75
CA GLU A 20 10.19 -0.94 -1.16
C GLU A 20 10.44 -1.03 -2.67
N SER A 21 10.39 -2.25 -3.22
CA SER A 21 10.45 -2.46 -4.67
C SER A 21 9.27 -1.78 -5.39
N ILE A 22 8.05 -1.95 -4.87
CA ILE A 22 6.85 -1.31 -5.43
C ILE A 22 6.95 0.23 -5.33
N LYS A 23 7.39 0.76 -4.18
CA LYS A 23 7.60 2.21 -4.00
C LYS A 23 8.58 2.75 -5.04
N LYS A 24 9.72 2.07 -5.21
CA LYS A 24 10.75 2.46 -6.19
C LYS A 24 10.20 2.46 -7.62
N GLU A 25 9.41 1.46 -7.99
CA GLU A 25 8.77 1.38 -9.30
C GLU A 25 7.80 2.56 -9.49
N LEU A 26 6.95 2.83 -8.51
CA LEU A 26 6.00 3.95 -8.56
C LEU A 26 6.70 5.30 -8.69
N LEU A 27 7.78 5.55 -7.95
CA LEU A 27 8.55 6.79 -8.03
C LEU A 27 9.25 6.95 -9.40
N SER A 28 9.65 5.84 -10.04
CA SER A 28 10.25 5.90 -11.37
C SER A 28 9.25 6.37 -12.42
N LEU A 29 7.96 6.02 -12.28
CA LEU A 29 6.89 6.42 -13.18
C LEU A 29 6.51 7.90 -13.04
N VAL A 30 6.69 8.48 -11.85
CA VAL A 30 6.43 9.91 -11.59
C VAL A 30 7.58 10.78 -12.13
N SER A 31 8.81 10.27 -12.11
CA SER A 31 10.01 11.02 -12.52
C SER A 31 10.10 11.32 -14.02
N ASP A 32 9.39 10.56 -14.86
CA ASP A 32 9.34 10.79 -16.31
C ASP A 32 8.40 11.96 -16.70
N GLY A 33 7.60 12.48 -15.75
CA GLY A 33 6.59 13.52 -15.98
C GLY A 33 6.96 14.93 -15.53
N GLU A 34 7.87 15.10 -14.56
CA GLU A 34 8.19 16.41 -13.98
C GLU A 34 9.71 16.70 -13.96
N SER A 35 10.17 17.42 -14.98
CA SER A 35 11.49 18.06 -14.98
C SER A 35 11.48 19.28 -14.05
N GLY A 36 11.63 19.12 -12.73
CA GLY A 36 11.73 20.32 -11.88
C GLY A 36 11.80 20.20 -10.34
N GLY A 37 11.92 19.02 -9.73
CA GLY A 37 12.01 18.89 -8.26
C GLY A 37 13.38 18.43 -7.78
N THR A 38 13.97 19.15 -6.84
CA THR A 38 15.22 18.78 -6.16
C THR A 38 15.05 17.51 -5.32
N SER A 39 16.10 16.69 -5.26
CA SER A 39 16.15 15.29 -4.81
C SER A 39 15.86 14.99 -3.33
N ASP A 40 15.24 15.92 -2.58
CA ASP A 40 14.95 15.77 -1.14
C ASP A 40 13.44 15.68 -0.84
N ASP A 41 12.56 16.10 -1.76
CA ASP A 41 11.10 16.18 -1.55
C ASP A 41 10.32 14.95 -2.09
N THR A 42 10.98 14.00 -2.75
CA THR A 42 10.30 12.86 -3.39
C THR A 42 9.89 11.76 -2.41
N ASP A 43 10.51 11.69 -1.23
CA ASP A 43 10.14 10.74 -0.18
C ASP A 43 8.77 11.07 0.46
N ASP A 44 8.30 12.31 0.28
CA ASP A 44 6.99 12.79 0.77
C ASP A 44 5.81 12.40 -0.15
N LEU A 45 6.06 12.01 -1.40
CA LEU A 45 4.98 11.70 -2.36
C LEU A 45 4.35 10.32 -2.09
N VAL A 46 5.16 9.33 -1.71
CA VAL A 46 4.73 7.96 -1.43
C VAL A 46 5.63 7.35 -0.37
N TYR A 47 5.05 6.88 0.73
CA TYR A 47 5.80 6.23 1.80
C TYR A 47 5.18 4.90 2.23
N VAL A 48 6.04 3.97 2.66
CA VAL A 48 5.60 2.71 3.27
C VAL A 48 5.20 3.00 4.71
N SER A 49 3.92 2.80 5.02
CA SER A 49 3.39 3.02 6.37
C SER A 49 3.52 1.75 7.22
N ASP A 50 4.03 1.91 8.44
CA ASP A 50 4.07 0.87 9.47
C ASP A 50 2.82 0.88 10.39
N ASP A 51 1.94 1.87 10.23
CA ASP A 51 0.69 2.01 10.99
C ASP A 51 -0.54 2.05 10.07
N PRO A 52 -1.26 0.93 9.90
CA PRO A 52 -2.53 0.90 9.15
C PRO A 52 -3.67 1.67 9.86
N GLY A 53 -3.41 2.23 11.04
CA GLY A 53 -4.33 3.02 11.84
C GLY A 53 -4.98 2.21 12.98
N ARG A 54 -5.88 2.87 13.73
CA ARG A 54 -6.52 2.28 14.94
C ARG A 54 -8.00 1.94 14.78
N PHE A 55 -8.58 2.19 13.60
CA PHE A 55 -10.03 2.10 13.35
C PHE A 55 -10.36 1.07 12.27
N VAL A 56 -11.36 1.34 11.43
CA VAL A 56 -11.88 0.40 10.42
C VAL A 56 -10.81 -0.06 9.42
N CYS A 57 -9.84 0.80 9.09
CA CYS A 57 -8.78 0.48 8.13
C CYS A 57 -7.94 -0.73 8.58
N ASN A 58 -7.42 -0.69 9.80
CA ASN A 58 -6.67 -1.80 10.37
C ASN A 58 -7.54 -3.06 10.56
N TYR A 59 -8.80 -2.90 10.96
CA TYR A 59 -9.73 -4.03 11.04
C TYR A 59 -9.87 -4.75 9.69
N THR A 60 -10.19 -4.01 8.63
CA THR A 60 -10.36 -4.54 7.27
C THR A 60 -9.07 -5.18 6.74
N TYR A 61 -7.92 -4.54 6.98
CA TYR A 61 -6.62 -5.09 6.60
C TYR A 61 -6.33 -6.42 7.30
N CYS A 62 -6.46 -6.47 8.63
CA CYS A 62 -6.23 -7.70 9.40
C CYS A 62 -7.20 -8.81 8.99
N CYS A 63 -8.49 -8.51 8.81
CA CYS A 63 -9.48 -9.50 8.36
C CYS A 63 -9.16 -10.06 6.97
N SER A 64 -8.70 -9.19 6.05
CA SER A 64 -8.31 -9.61 4.70
C SER A 64 -7.10 -10.56 4.77
N MET A 65 -6.08 -10.20 5.53
CA MET A 65 -4.89 -11.04 5.70
C MET A 65 -5.22 -12.37 6.36
N ALA A 66 -6.00 -12.37 7.44
CA ALA A 66 -6.39 -13.59 8.16
C ALA A 66 -7.16 -14.58 7.29
N LYS A 67 -8.09 -14.07 6.47
CA LYS A 67 -8.89 -14.91 5.56
C LYS A 67 -8.06 -15.63 4.50
N PHE A 68 -6.90 -15.07 4.18
CA PHE A 68 -6.07 -15.48 3.05
C PHE A 68 -4.73 -16.08 3.45
N ASP A 69 -4.47 -16.23 4.75
CA ASP A 69 -3.18 -16.64 5.28
C ASP A 69 -2.89 -18.13 5.02
N ASP A 70 -3.90 -18.99 5.10
CA ASP A 70 -3.74 -20.45 4.98
C ASP A 70 -3.45 -20.92 3.55
N GLU A 71 -3.85 -20.16 2.53
CA GLU A 71 -3.76 -20.64 1.16
C GLU A 71 -2.43 -20.35 0.48
N ASN A 72 -1.54 -19.50 1.02
CA ASN A 72 -0.32 -19.00 0.35
C ASN A 72 -0.54 -18.39 -1.06
N ARG A 73 -1.78 -18.35 -1.54
CA ARG A 73 -2.18 -17.98 -2.90
C ARG A 73 -2.55 -16.51 -3.04
N PHE A 74 -2.87 -15.88 -1.93
CA PHE A 74 -3.40 -14.53 -1.91
C PHE A 74 -2.45 -13.62 -1.12
N ARG A 75 -2.21 -12.43 -1.67
CA ARG A 75 -1.46 -11.36 -1.03
C ARG A 75 -2.40 -10.17 -0.91
N SER A 76 -2.42 -9.51 0.26
CA SER A 76 -3.23 -8.31 0.45
C SER A 76 -2.32 -7.12 0.74
N LEU A 77 -2.75 -5.95 0.26
CA LEU A 77 -2.12 -4.66 0.52
C LEU A 77 -3.22 -3.68 0.95
N PHE A 78 -2.89 -2.77 1.85
CA PHE A 78 -3.77 -1.64 2.20
C PHE A 78 -3.12 -0.35 1.73
N LEU A 79 -3.90 0.51 1.08
CA LEU A 79 -3.46 1.82 0.61
C LEU A 79 -4.26 2.91 1.31
N HIS A 80 -3.56 3.84 1.96
CA HIS A 80 -4.15 5.11 2.40
C HIS A 80 -4.02 6.14 1.29
N VAL A 81 -5.12 6.82 0.98
CA VAL A 81 -5.13 7.95 0.05
C VAL A 81 -5.60 9.22 0.77
N PRO A 82 -4.98 10.38 0.51
CA PRO A 82 -5.43 11.65 1.07
C PRO A 82 -6.84 12.05 0.59
N PRO A 83 -7.52 12.97 1.28
CA PRO A 83 -8.77 13.54 0.79
C PRO A 83 -8.62 14.20 -0.58
N PHE A 84 -9.69 14.22 -1.40
CA PHE A 84 -9.66 14.83 -2.74
C PHE A 84 -9.36 16.33 -2.76
N GLY A 85 -9.51 17.03 -1.63
CA GLY A 85 -9.10 18.43 -1.48
C GLY A 85 -7.59 18.63 -1.31
N VAL A 86 -6.85 17.55 -1.03
CA VAL A 86 -5.37 17.55 -0.90
C VAL A 86 -4.72 17.07 -2.19
N ILE A 87 -5.21 15.95 -2.74
CA ILE A 87 -4.77 15.41 -4.04
C ILE A 87 -6.02 15.16 -4.88
N ASP A 88 -6.07 15.68 -6.10
CA ASP A 88 -7.21 15.50 -7.00
C ASP A 88 -7.49 14.03 -7.35
N VAL A 89 -8.75 13.74 -7.69
CA VAL A 89 -9.21 12.37 -7.93
C VAL A 89 -8.53 11.74 -9.15
N GLU A 90 -8.21 12.53 -10.17
CA GLU A 90 -7.54 12.08 -11.39
C GLU A 90 -6.14 11.55 -11.08
N LYS A 91 -5.34 12.30 -10.31
CA LYS A 91 -4.02 11.85 -9.84
C LYS A 91 -4.11 10.63 -8.92
N GLN A 92 -5.10 10.59 -8.03
CA GLN A 92 -5.31 9.40 -7.19
C GLN A 92 -5.66 8.16 -8.03
N LEU A 93 -6.47 8.32 -9.07
CA LEU A 93 -6.84 7.22 -9.98
C LEU A 93 -5.65 6.75 -10.82
N GLU A 94 -4.85 7.67 -11.34
CA GLU A 94 -3.60 7.36 -12.04
C GLU A 94 -2.65 6.60 -11.12
N PHE A 95 -2.48 7.06 -9.88
CA PHE A 95 -1.66 6.39 -8.88
C PHE A 95 -2.13 4.96 -8.61
N VAL A 96 -3.43 4.75 -8.35
CA VAL A 96 -3.99 3.42 -8.13
C VAL A 96 -3.79 2.51 -9.35
N THR A 97 -3.90 3.05 -10.55
CA THR A 97 -3.66 2.30 -11.80
C THR A 97 -2.22 1.84 -11.91
N ASN A 98 -1.26 2.74 -11.65
CA ASN A 98 0.17 2.40 -11.65
C ASN A 98 0.52 1.39 -10.56
N LEU A 99 -0.08 1.50 -9.37
CA LEU A 99 0.08 0.53 -8.29
C LEU A 99 -0.44 -0.85 -8.70
N MET A 100 -1.62 -0.92 -9.32
CA MET A 100 -2.17 -2.20 -9.78
C MET A 100 -1.28 -2.86 -10.84
N ARG A 101 -0.63 -2.08 -11.71
CA ARG A 101 0.35 -2.60 -12.67
C ARG A 101 1.60 -3.15 -11.97
N ALA A 102 2.20 -2.39 -11.06
CA ALA A 102 3.36 -2.83 -10.28
C ALA A 102 3.08 -4.12 -9.49
N LEU A 103 1.89 -4.21 -8.88
CA LEU A 103 1.46 -5.41 -8.17
C LEU A 103 1.33 -6.63 -9.09
N TYR A 104 0.84 -6.45 -10.32
CA TYR A 104 0.77 -7.51 -11.31
C TYR A 104 2.17 -8.00 -11.71
N GLU A 105 3.09 -7.07 -11.98
CA GLU A 105 4.48 -7.39 -12.35
C GLU A 105 5.26 -8.08 -11.21
N THR A 106 4.91 -7.82 -9.96
CA THR A 106 5.53 -8.45 -8.77
C THR A 106 5.01 -9.88 -8.50
N VAL A 107 3.91 -10.29 -9.14
CA VAL A 107 3.26 -11.59 -8.91
C VAL A 107 3.51 -12.59 -10.05
N VAL A 108 3.85 -12.09 -11.25
CA VAL A 108 4.19 -12.89 -12.44
C VAL A 108 5.68 -13.24 -12.43
#